data_AF-A0A2H3HK30-F1
#
_entry.id   AF-A0A2H3HK30-F1
#
_cell.length_a   1.000
_cell.length_b   1.000
_cell.length_c   1.000
_cell.angle_alpha   90.00
_cell.angle_beta   90.00
_cell.angle_gamma   90.00
#
_symmetry.space_group_name_H-M   'P 1'
#
loop_
_entity.id
_entity.type
_entity.pdbx_description
1 polymer ?
#
loop_
_entity_poly.entity_id
_entity_poly.type
_entity_poly.pdbx_seq_one_letter_code
_entity_poly.pdbx_strand_id
1 'polypeptide(L)'
;MYVNVYTGMWVDYSNGRITGATITLTARNGSILVAALSIFLVLVGSQFWSILTFDIHRLNATDKITDILHFQHQATFRNAGTSIGATRELLALPFPWRRRQTGPRDFSVTILRSWAWALLALTNFCVWSTVGPFSCALTRSAGSHILITPGTCGIVFDSGCIDSHYELGINAPLENRIYYRRVTKCAVVDSKVVRNFTKETYTNYTAYPVYQYYLVNSTAP
;
A
#
# COMPACT_ATOMS: atom_id res chain seq x y z
N MET A 1 18.99 19.18 7.05
CA MET A 1 17.58 19.55 7.25
C MET A 1 17.16 19.11 8.65
N TYR A 2 16.91 20.04 9.57
CA TYR A 2 16.46 19.72 10.93
C TYR A 2 15.03 20.22 11.10
N VAL A 3 14.07 19.35 10.81
CA VAL A 3 12.65 19.57 11.09
C VAL A 3 12.29 18.64 12.23
N ASN A 4 11.76 19.18 13.33
CA ASN A 4 11.28 18.36 14.43
C ASN A 4 9.89 17.82 14.05
N VAL A 5 9.91 16.66 13.39
CA VAL A 5 8.70 15.97 12.94
C VAL A 5 8.06 15.29 14.13
N TYR A 6 6.76 15.49 14.31
CA TYR A 6 6.00 14.77 15.31
C TYR A 6 5.91 13.30 14.91
N THR A 7 6.34 12.42 15.81
CA THR A 7 6.22 10.96 15.64
C THR A 7 5.16 10.45 16.62
N GLY A 8 4.22 9.66 16.12
CA GLY A 8 3.04 9.24 16.87
C GLY A 8 1.77 9.31 16.05
N MET A 9 0.66 9.02 16.72
CA MET A 9 -0.67 9.10 16.12
C MET A 9 -1.16 10.54 16.11
N TRP A 10 -1.78 10.93 15.01
CA TRP A 10 -2.45 12.22 14.85
C TRP A 10 -3.59 12.09 13.84
N VAL A 11 -4.44 13.10 13.78
CA VAL A 11 -5.60 13.12 12.89
C VAL A 11 -5.55 14.37 12.05
N ASP A 12 -5.55 14.19 10.73
CA ASP A 12 -5.79 15.27 9.79
C ASP A 12 -7.28 15.61 9.76
N TYR A 13 -7.65 16.69 10.43
CA TYR A 13 -9.04 17.15 10.51
C TYR A 13 -9.61 17.62 9.17
N SER A 14 -8.77 17.90 8.15
CA SER A 14 -9.26 18.27 6.81
C SER A 14 -9.97 17.11 6.10
N ASN A 15 -9.54 15.88 6.38
CA ASN A 15 -10.09 14.66 5.81
C ASN A 15 -11.12 13.99 6.73
N GLY A 16 -11.48 14.62 7.85
CA GLY A 16 -12.39 14.06 8.86
C GLY A 16 -11.71 13.09 9.84
N ARG A 17 -12.42 12.78 10.94
CA ARG A 17 -11.84 12.10 12.11
C ARG A 17 -11.39 10.64 11.87
N ILE A 18 -12.03 9.94 10.93
CA ILE A 18 -11.81 8.51 10.69
C ILE A 18 -10.78 8.31 9.57
N THR A 19 -11.02 8.94 8.42
CA THR A 19 -10.17 8.87 7.23
C THR A 19 -8.88 9.67 7.34
N GLY A 20 -8.82 10.67 8.24
CA GLY A 20 -7.63 11.46 8.52
C GLY A 20 -6.69 10.87 9.58
N ALA A 21 -7.04 9.74 10.22
CA ALA A 21 -6.22 9.13 11.25
C ALA A 21 -4.91 8.56 10.65
N THR A 22 -3.78 9.14 11.06
CA THR A 22 -2.45 8.84 10.50
C THR A 22 -1.46 8.59 11.63
N ILE A 23 -0.52 7.66 11.42
CA ILE A 23 0.62 7.44 12.32
C ILE A 23 1.91 7.81 11.61
N THR A 24 2.66 8.75 12.18
CA THR A 24 3.97 9.15 11.66
C THR A 24 5.07 8.39 12.41
N LEU A 25 5.93 7.71 11.65
CA LEU A 25 7.04 6.90 12.15
C LEU A 25 8.34 7.31 11.46
N THR A 26 9.48 6.99 12.08
CA THR A 26 10.79 7.13 11.43
C THR A 26 10.90 6.17 10.24
N ALA A 27 11.74 6.50 9.24
CA ALA A 27 11.89 5.66 8.05
C ALA A 27 12.27 4.21 8.37
N ARG A 28 13.13 3.99 9.38
CA ARG A 28 13.53 2.64 9.84
C ARG A 28 12.36 1.89 10.48
N ASN A 29 11.61 2.52 11.37
CA ASN A 29 10.50 1.84 12.06
C ASN A 29 9.32 1.61 11.12
N GLY A 30 9.09 2.53 10.17
CA GLY A 30 8.07 2.39 9.13
C GLY A 30 8.35 1.20 8.21
N SER A 31 9.60 0.99 7.78
CA SER A 31 9.93 -0.17 6.92
C SER A 31 9.78 -1.51 7.66
N ILE A 32 10.14 -1.55 8.95
CA ILE A 32 9.92 -2.74 9.80
C ILE A 32 8.43 -3.03 9.94
N LEU A 33 7.60 -2.01 10.20
CA LEU A 33 6.15 -2.17 10.32
C LEU A 33 5.51 -2.68 9.01
N VAL A 34 5.88 -2.08 7.88
CA VAL A 34 5.39 -2.47 6.55
C VAL A 34 5.80 -3.90 6.18
N ALA A 35 7.04 -4.28 6.51
CA ALA A 35 7.51 -5.65 6.33
C ALA A 35 6.72 -6.64 7.21
N ALA A 36 6.54 -6.33 8.49
CA ALA A 36 5.77 -7.15 9.42
C ALA A 36 4.30 -7.33 8.98
N LEU A 37 3.67 -6.24 8.55
CA LEU A 37 2.29 -6.25 8.01
C LEU A 37 2.20 -7.11 6.74
N SER A 38 3.20 -7.02 5.86
CA SER A 38 3.23 -7.82 4.63
C SER A 38 3.30 -9.32 4.93
N ILE A 39 4.16 -9.73 5.88
CA ILE A 39 4.25 -11.12 6.34
C ILE A 39 2.93 -11.58 6.97
N PHE A 40 2.35 -10.75 7.84
CA PHE A 40 1.06 -11.03 8.47
C PHE A 40 -0.05 -11.27 7.44
N LEU A 41 -0.18 -10.40 6.44
CA LEU A 41 -1.19 -10.53 5.39
C LEU A 41 -1.02 -11.80 4.56
N VAL A 42 0.22 -12.23 4.29
CA VAL A 42 0.50 -13.50 3.60
C VAL A 42 0.07 -14.69 4.44
N LEU A 43 0.36 -14.69 5.75
CA LEU A 43 -0.05 -15.76 6.66
C LEU A 43 -1.58 -15.86 6.75
N VAL A 44 -2.26 -14.73 6.93
CA VAL A 44 -3.73 -14.69 6.97
C VAL A 44 -4.32 -15.17 5.64
N GLY A 45 -3.76 -14.77 4.50
CA GLY A 45 -4.22 -15.21 3.19
C GLY A 45 -4.09 -16.71 2.96
N SER A 46 -3.04 -17.33 3.50
CA SER A 46 -2.87 -18.78 3.44
C SER A 46 -3.97 -19.54 4.17
N GLN A 47 -4.38 -19.05 5.35
CA GLN A 47 -5.41 -19.67 6.18
C GLN A 47 -6.82 -19.33 5.69
N PHE A 48 -6.99 -18.16 5.05
CA PHE A 48 -8.26 -17.76 4.45
C PHE A 48 -8.74 -18.78 3.42
N TRP A 49 -7.84 -19.33 2.61
CA TRP A 49 -8.19 -20.40 1.68
C TRP A 49 -8.76 -21.64 2.39
N SER A 50 -8.14 -22.08 3.49
CA SER A 50 -8.60 -23.23 4.27
C SER A 50 -9.98 -23.02 4.88
N ILE A 51 -10.29 -21.79 5.33
CA ILE A 51 -11.63 -21.44 5.83
C ILE A 51 -12.63 -21.46 4.68
N LEU A 52 -12.28 -20.84 3.54
CA LEU A 52 -13.15 -20.75 2.36
C LEU A 52 -13.54 -22.13 1.82
N THR A 53 -12.58 -23.07 1.70
CA THR A 53 -12.89 -24.43 1.23
C THR A 53 -13.74 -25.20 2.23
N PHE A 54 -13.54 -24.98 3.53
CA PHE A 54 -14.39 -25.54 4.57
C PHE A 54 -15.82 -25.00 4.46
N ASP A 55 -16.01 -23.70 4.33
CA ASP A 55 -17.33 -23.08 4.18
C ASP A 55 -18.03 -23.56 2.91
N ILE A 56 -17.32 -23.60 1.77
CA ILE A 56 -17.85 -24.16 0.52
C ILE A 56 -18.27 -25.62 0.71
N HIS A 57 -17.45 -26.42 1.39
CA HIS A 57 -17.79 -27.81 1.66
C HIS A 57 -19.03 -27.92 2.54
N ARG A 58 -19.13 -27.12 3.60
CA ARG A 58 -20.26 -27.10 4.53
C ARG A 58 -21.56 -26.68 3.86
N LEU A 59 -21.53 -25.58 3.09
CA LEU A 59 -22.70 -25.06 2.38
C LEU A 59 -23.18 -26.02 1.29
N ASN A 60 -22.25 -26.77 0.70
CA ASN A 60 -22.53 -27.67 -0.41
C ASN A 60 -22.64 -29.15 0.02
N ALA A 61 -22.61 -29.42 1.34
CA ALA A 61 -22.79 -30.75 1.91
C ALA A 61 -24.26 -31.17 1.74
N THR A 62 -24.51 -32.02 0.76
CA THR A 62 -25.82 -32.59 0.47
C THR A 62 -25.74 -34.11 0.66
N ASP A 63 -26.74 -34.66 1.34
CA ASP A 63 -26.87 -36.11 1.62
C ASP A 63 -27.70 -36.85 0.55
N LYS A 64 -28.12 -36.14 -0.50
CA LYS A 64 -28.89 -36.68 -1.62
C LYS A 64 -27.97 -37.20 -2.71
N ILE A 65 -28.39 -38.28 -3.38
CA ILE A 65 -27.71 -38.79 -4.58
C ILE A 65 -27.64 -37.67 -5.62
N THR A 66 -26.44 -37.14 -5.81
CA THR A 66 -26.11 -36.04 -6.72
C THR A 66 -25.08 -36.50 -7.76
N ASP A 67 -24.86 -35.68 -8.79
CA ASP A 67 -23.90 -35.97 -9.86
C ASP A 67 -22.50 -36.35 -9.34
N ILE A 68 -21.82 -37.29 -10.01
CA ILE A 68 -20.42 -37.66 -9.72
C ILE A 68 -19.50 -36.42 -9.75
N LEU A 69 -19.80 -35.47 -10.65
CA LEU A 69 -19.04 -34.22 -10.79
C LEU A 69 -19.06 -33.37 -9.50
N HIS A 70 -20.17 -33.39 -8.77
CA HIS A 70 -20.31 -32.67 -7.51
C HIS A 70 -19.35 -33.19 -6.45
N PHE A 71 -19.28 -34.52 -6.32
CA PHE A 71 -18.34 -35.18 -5.40
C PHE A 71 -16.88 -34.95 -5.81
N GLN A 72 -16.58 -34.89 -7.11
CA GLN A 72 -15.23 -34.55 -7.58
C GLN A 72 -14.84 -33.12 -7.19
N HIS A 73 -15.73 -32.13 -7.34
CA HIS A 73 -15.45 -30.76 -6.88
C HIS A 73 -15.21 -30.71 -5.37
N GLN A 74 -16.03 -31.40 -4.57
CA GLN A 74 -15.85 -31.45 -3.12
C GLN A 74 -14.51 -32.09 -2.73
N ALA A 75 -14.13 -33.19 -3.40
CA ALA A 75 -12.84 -33.84 -3.17
C ALA A 75 -11.68 -32.90 -3.53
N THR A 76 -11.77 -32.19 -4.65
CA THR A 76 -10.76 -31.20 -5.04
C THR A 76 -10.63 -30.09 -4.01
N PHE A 77 -11.73 -29.51 -3.52
CA PHE A 77 -11.66 -28.46 -2.50
C PHE A 77 -11.13 -28.94 -1.14
N ARG A 78 -11.37 -30.21 -0.77
CA ARG A 78 -10.83 -30.80 0.46
C ARG A 78 -9.34 -31.17 0.36
N ASN A 79 -8.89 -31.54 -0.83
CA ASN A 79 -7.51 -32.00 -1.06
C ASN A 79 -6.58 -30.87 -1.51
N ALA A 80 -7.11 -29.80 -2.09
CA ALA A 80 -6.30 -28.68 -2.56
C ALA A 80 -5.86 -27.80 -1.38
N GLY A 81 -4.61 -27.98 -0.94
CA GLY A 81 -4.01 -27.16 0.10
C GLY A 81 -3.79 -25.69 -0.28
N THR A 82 -3.88 -25.35 -1.57
CA THR A 82 -3.71 -23.97 -2.07
C THR A 82 -4.76 -23.61 -3.12
N SER A 83 -5.12 -22.33 -3.19
CA SER A 83 -6.06 -21.79 -4.17
C SER A 83 -5.59 -22.01 -5.61
N ILE A 84 -4.30 -21.79 -5.88
CA ILE A 84 -3.71 -22.03 -7.21
C ILE A 84 -3.72 -23.52 -7.60
N GLY A 85 -3.47 -24.41 -6.62
CA GLY A 85 -3.58 -25.85 -6.82
C GLY A 85 -5.01 -26.25 -7.18
N ALA A 86 -6.00 -25.73 -6.46
CA ALA A 86 -7.41 -25.96 -6.76
C ALA A 86 -7.81 -25.45 -8.15
N THR A 87 -7.35 -24.25 -8.54
CA THR A 87 -7.61 -23.71 -9.88
C THR A 87 -7.11 -24.66 -10.96
N ARG A 88 -5.88 -25.16 -10.85
CA ARG A 88 -5.31 -26.10 -11.83
C ARG A 88 -6.16 -27.36 -11.96
N GLU A 89 -6.49 -27.98 -10.83
CA GLU A 89 -7.28 -29.22 -10.82
C GLU A 89 -8.68 -29.00 -11.38
N LEU A 90 -9.37 -27.92 -11.00
CA LEU A 90 -10.71 -27.58 -11.48
C LEU A 90 -10.74 -27.16 -12.96
N LEU A 91 -9.66 -26.54 -13.48
CA LEU A 91 -9.53 -26.25 -14.91
C LEU A 91 -9.32 -27.52 -15.72
N ALA A 92 -8.54 -28.47 -15.20
CA ALA A 92 -8.23 -29.73 -15.86
C ALA A 92 -9.40 -30.73 -15.83
N LEU A 93 -10.27 -30.62 -14.82
CA LEU A 93 -11.32 -31.58 -14.50
C LEU A 93 -12.31 -31.89 -15.67
N PRO A 94 -12.75 -30.93 -16.50
CA PRO A 94 -13.67 -31.23 -17.60
C PRO A 94 -13.06 -32.00 -18.77
N PHE A 95 -11.75 -31.91 -19.01
CA PHE A 95 -11.12 -32.46 -20.22
C PHE A 95 -11.21 -34.00 -20.33
N PRO A 96 -11.04 -34.80 -19.27
CA PRO A 96 -11.28 -36.24 -19.31
C PRO A 96 -12.71 -36.62 -19.68
N TRP A 97 -13.70 -35.81 -19.29
CA TRP A 97 -15.12 -36.07 -19.57
C TRP A 97 -15.52 -35.74 -21.01
N ARG A 98 -14.67 -35.02 -21.77
CA ARG A 98 -14.91 -34.67 -23.19
C ARG A 98 -15.17 -35.87 -24.09
N ARG A 99 -14.51 -37.01 -23.82
CA ARG A 99 -14.67 -38.23 -24.64
C ARG A 99 -15.91 -39.05 -24.29
N ARG A 100 -16.54 -38.79 -23.13
CA ARG A 100 -17.62 -39.62 -22.59
C ARG A 100 -19.01 -38.98 -22.74
N GLN A 101 -19.09 -37.74 -23.19
CA GLN A 101 -20.34 -37.02 -23.33
C GLN A 101 -20.95 -37.20 -24.71
N THR A 102 -22.27 -37.31 -24.74
CA THR A 102 -23.10 -37.62 -25.91
C THR A 102 -23.28 -36.44 -26.88
N GLY A 103 -23.02 -35.20 -26.44
CA GLY A 103 -23.12 -34.02 -27.31
C GLY A 103 -22.36 -32.77 -26.84
N PRO A 104 -22.21 -31.75 -27.71
CA PRO A 104 -21.44 -30.54 -27.41
C PRO A 104 -22.05 -29.67 -26.29
N ARG A 105 -23.38 -29.72 -26.12
CA ARG A 105 -24.09 -28.90 -25.11
C ARG A 105 -23.81 -29.39 -23.69
N ASP A 106 -23.75 -30.70 -23.47
CA ASP A 106 -23.46 -31.30 -22.16
C ASP A 106 -22.02 -31.02 -21.70
N PHE A 107 -21.09 -30.94 -22.66
CA PHE A 107 -19.70 -30.54 -22.41
C PHE A 107 -19.58 -29.08 -21.98
N SER A 108 -20.27 -28.17 -22.68
CA SER A 108 -20.27 -26.74 -22.34
C SER A 108 -20.81 -26.47 -20.94
N VAL A 109 -21.89 -27.15 -20.53
CA VAL A 109 -22.45 -27.01 -19.16
C VAL A 109 -21.49 -27.54 -18.10
N THR A 110 -20.83 -28.67 -18.38
CA THR A 110 -19.82 -29.26 -17.48
C THR A 110 -18.61 -28.33 -17.30
N ILE A 111 -18.11 -27.75 -18.40
CA ILE A 111 -17.04 -26.74 -18.38
C ILE A 111 -17.46 -25.53 -17.56
N LEU A 112 -18.62 -24.95 -17.85
CA LEU A 112 -19.08 -23.73 -17.19
C LEU A 112 -19.18 -23.93 -15.67
N ARG A 113 -19.71 -25.07 -15.22
CA ARG A 113 -19.84 -25.41 -13.79
C ARG A 113 -18.48 -25.59 -13.11
N SER A 114 -17.52 -26.27 -13.76
CA SER A 114 -16.17 -26.49 -13.20
C SER A 114 -15.34 -25.21 -13.21
N TRP A 115 -15.41 -24.43 -14.28
CA TRP A 115 -14.66 -23.19 -14.42
C TRP A 115 -15.21 -22.07 -13.54
N ALA A 116 -16.51 -22.04 -13.22
CA ALA A 116 -17.03 -21.12 -12.22
C ALA A 116 -16.34 -21.29 -10.85
N TRP A 117 -16.11 -22.53 -10.42
CA TRP A 117 -15.36 -22.84 -9.21
C TRP A 117 -13.86 -22.52 -9.35
N ALA A 118 -13.27 -22.77 -10.53
CA ALA A 118 -11.88 -22.42 -10.79
C ALA A 118 -11.64 -20.89 -10.75
N LEU A 119 -12.60 -20.11 -11.26
CA LEU A 119 -12.58 -18.66 -11.21
C LEU A 119 -12.62 -18.14 -9.77
N LEU A 120 -13.44 -18.74 -8.90
CA LEU A 120 -13.47 -18.39 -7.47
C LEU A 120 -12.11 -18.64 -6.79
N ALA A 121 -11.45 -19.76 -7.09
CA ALA A 121 -10.13 -20.04 -6.55
C ALA A 121 -9.07 -19.07 -7.10
N LEU A 122 -9.17 -18.70 -8.38
CA LEU A 122 -8.27 -17.75 -9.03
C LEU A 122 -8.44 -16.33 -8.49
N THR A 123 -9.68 -15.86 -8.29
CA THR A 123 -9.94 -14.54 -7.70
C THR A 123 -9.38 -14.47 -6.28
N ASN A 124 -9.55 -15.52 -5.48
CA ASN A 124 -8.94 -15.59 -4.16
C ASN A 124 -7.41 -15.44 -4.24
N PHE A 125 -6.75 -16.17 -5.14
CA PHE A 125 -5.30 -16.04 -5.34
C PHE A 125 -4.89 -14.61 -5.74
N CYS A 126 -5.58 -13.99 -6.69
CA CYS A 126 -5.27 -12.63 -7.14
C CYS A 126 -5.47 -11.58 -6.04
N VAL A 127 -6.54 -11.69 -5.24
CA VAL A 127 -6.81 -10.78 -4.12
C VAL A 127 -5.67 -10.88 -3.11
N TRP A 128 -5.34 -12.08 -2.63
CA TRP A 128 -4.29 -12.23 -1.62
C TRP A 128 -2.88 -11.94 -2.14
N SER A 129 -2.63 -12.15 -3.43
CA SER A 129 -1.34 -11.79 -4.07
C SER A 129 -1.13 -10.29 -4.16
N THR A 130 -2.20 -9.50 -4.28
CA THR A 130 -2.12 -8.03 -4.38
C THR A 130 -2.17 -7.32 -3.02
N VAL A 131 -2.79 -7.94 -2.01
CA VAL A 131 -2.94 -7.36 -0.67
C VAL A 131 -1.61 -7.18 0.08
N GLY A 132 -0.66 -8.12 -0.04
CA GLY A 132 0.67 -7.96 0.58
C GLY A 132 1.42 -6.72 0.07
N PRO A 133 1.63 -6.59 -1.26
CA PRO A 133 2.24 -5.40 -1.86
C PRO A 133 1.47 -4.08 -1.60
N PHE A 134 0.16 -4.14 -1.37
CA PHE A 134 -0.66 -2.97 -1.06
C PHE A 134 -0.24 -2.27 0.25
N SER A 135 0.40 -2.98 1.19
CA SER A 135 0.93 -2.39 2.44
C SER A 135 1.88 -1.20 2.17
N CYS A 136 2.71 -1.29 1.13
CA CYS A 136 3.59 -0.20 0.72
C CYS A 136 2.83 0.99 0.11
N ALA A 137 1.71 0.73 -0.56
CA ALA A 137 0.88 1.76 -1.17
C ALA A 137 0.19 2.63 -0.10
N LEU A 138 -0.30 2.04 1.01
CA LEU A 138 -0.85 2.81 2.13
C LEU A 138 0.18 3.81 2.68
N THR A 139 1.44 3.38 2.83
CA THR A 139 2.50 4.22 3.38
C THR A 139 2.83 5.39 2.45
N ARG A 140 2.82 5.18 1.12
CA ARG A 140 3.05 6.27 0.15
C ARG A 140 1.93 7.30 0.16
N SER A 141 0.67 6.85 0.23
CA SER A 141 -0.48 7.77 0.26
C SER A 141 -0.51 8.65 1.51
N ALA A 142 0.00 8.15 2.63
CA ALA A 142 0.07 8.91 3.89
C ALA A 142 1.29 9.85 3.97
N GLY A 143 2.24 9.78 3.02
CA GLY A 143 3.50 10.52 3.07
C GLY A 143 3.43 11.98 2.59
N SER A 144 2.30 12.44 2.05
CA SER A 144 2.17 13.79 1.47
C SER A 144 2.08 14.89 2.54
N HIS A 145 1.67 14.55 3.76
CA HIS A 145 1.50 15.48 4.86
C HIS A 145 2.18 14.95 6.11
N ILE A 146 2.94 15.82 6.77
CA ILE A 146 3.59 15.51 8.05
C ILE A 146 3.21 16.56 9.08
N LEU A 147 3.07 16.10 10.32
CA LEU A 147 2.79 16.95 11.46
C LEU A 147 4.11 17.43 12.07
N ILE A 148 4.22 18.73 12.35
CA ILE A 148 5.40 19.32 12.95
C ILE A 148 5.14 19.57 14.45
N THR A 149 6.14 19.30 15.29
CA THR A 149 6.08 19.54 16.73
C THR A 149 6.05 21.06 17.04
N PRO A 150 5.14 21.55 17.91
CA PRO A 150 5.08 22.96 18.27
C PRO A 150 6.34 23.39 19.05
N GLY A 151 6.82 24.62 18.79
CA GLY A 151 8.02 25.18 19.44
C GLY A 151 9.24 25.35 18.52
N THR A 152 9.17 24.91 17.26
CA THR A 152 10.22 25.21 16.27
C THR A 152 9.87 26.47 15.48
N CYS A 153 10.71 27.50 15.58
CA CYS A 153 10.63 28.72 14.76
C CYS A 153 11.03 28.41 13.30
N GLY A 154 10.10 27.79 12.57
CA GLY A 154 10.25 27.57 11.14
C GLY A 154 11.02 26.32 10.71
N ILE A 155 10.97 26.05 9.41
CA ILE A 155 11.70 24.98 8.73
C ILE A 155 13.10 25.49 8.40
N VAL A 156 14.14 24.72 8.77
CA VAL A 156 15.53 25.06 8.46
C VAL A 156 16.08 24.11 7.40
N PHE A 157 16.38 24.68 6.23
CA PHE A 157 17.14 24.04 5.17
C PHE A 157 18.61 24.43 5.32
N ASP A 158 19.46 23.43 5.48
CA ASP A 158 20.90 23.61 5.59
C ASP A 158 21.55 22.68 4.57
N SER A 159 22.29 23.27 3.63
CA SER A 159 23.00 22.53 2.59
C SER A 159 24.19 21.73 3.14
N GLY A 160 24.64 22.02 4.37
CA GLY A 160 25.97 21.63 4.80
C GLY A 160 27.05 22.45 4.10
N CYS A 161 28.31 22.19 4.43
CA CYS A 161 29.44 22.80 3.72
C CYS A 161 29.65 22.11 2.38
N ILE A 162 29.45 22.86 1.31
CA ILE A 162 29.68 22.47 -0.07
C ILE A 162 31.12 22.82 -0.44
N ASP A 163 31.93 21.82 -0.77
CA ASP A 163 33.29 22.02 -1.31
C ASP A 163 33.24 22.20 -2.83
N SER A 164 33.82 23.29 -3.33
CA SER A 164 33.86 23.58 -4.76
C SER A 164 34.46 22.46 -5.61
N HIS A 165 35.43 21.72 -5.08
CA HIS A 165 36.12 20.64 -5.78
C HIS A 165 35.29 19.36 -5.80
N TYR A 166 34.80 18.91 -4.65
CA TYR A 166 34.08 17.63 -4.55
C TYR A 166 32.63 17.71 -5.02
N GLU A 167 31.95 18.83 -4.75
CA GLU A 167 30.51 18.93 -4.97
C GLU A 167 30.14 19.75 -6.20
N LEU A 168 30.95 20.77 -6.54
CA LEU A 168 30.72 21.63 -7.70
C LEU A 168 31.63 21.30 -8.89
N GLY A 169 32.60 20.39 -8.72
CA GLY A 169 33.53 19.97 -9.77
C GLY A 169 34.53 21.05 -10.23
N ILE A 170 34.69 22.13 -9.46
CA ILE A 170 35.66 23.19 -9.74
C ILE A 170 37.04 22.72 -9.27
N ASN A 171 37.87 22.38 -10.24
CA ASN A 171 39.16 21.76 -9.98
C ASN A 171 40.19 22.82 -9.51
N ALA A 172 40.33 22.98 -8.19
CA ALA A 172 41.28 23.91 -7.56
C ALA A 172 42.20 23.21 -6.53
N PRO A 173 43.47 23.64 -6.40
CA PRO A 173 44.36 23.20 -5.32
C PRO A 173 43.77 23.59 -3.95
N LEU A 174 44.15 22.87 -2.88
CA LEU A 174 43.53 22.98 -1.53
C LEU A 174 43.37 24.42 -1.02
N GLU A 175 44.37 25.26 -1.27
CA GLU A 175 44.41 26.69 -0.90
C GLU A 175 43.40 27.57 -1.65
N ASN A 176 42.95 27.15 -2.83
CA ASN A 176 42.03 27.92 -3.70
C ASN A 176 40.62 27.32 -3.74
N ARG A 177 40.29 26.37 -2.86
CA ARG A 177 38.95 25.77 -2.81
C ARG A 177 37.98 26.71 -2.12
N ILE A 178 36.80 26.83 -2.70
CA ILE A 178 35.73 27.66 -2.17
C ILE A 178 34.77 26.76 -1.41
N TYR A 179 34.52 27.11 -0.15
CA TYR A 179 33.52 26.45 0.67
C TYR A 179 32.27 27.32 0.74
N TYR A 180 31.12 26.74 0.42
CA TYR A 180 29.83 27.42 0.44
C TYR A 180 28.85 26.69 1.34
N ARG A 181 28.19 27.40 2.25
CA ARG A 181 27.10 26.84 3.05
C ARG A 181 25.91 27.76 3.01
N ARG A 182 24.76 27.22 2.59
CA ARG A 182 23.49 27.94 2.56
C ARG A 182 22.57 27.40 3.66
N VAL A 183 22.22 28.29 4.59
CA VAL A 183 21.20 28.02 5.61
C VAL A 183 20.01 28.93 5.34
N THR A 184 18.88 28.34 4.94
CA THR A 184 17.61 29.02 4.73
C THR A 184 16.66 28.68 5.87
N LYS A 185 16.11 29.68 6.53
CA LYS A 185 15.09 29.51 7.59
C LYS A 185 13.75 30.04 7.07
N CYS A 186 12.69 29.26 7.17
CA CYS A 186 11.34 29.62 6.72
C CYS A 186 10.38 29.60 7.90
N ALA A 187 9.78 30.73 8.28
CA ALA A 187 8.77 30.75 9.34
C ALA A 187 7.45 30.15 8.83
N VAL A 188 6.78 29.34 9.66
CA VAL A 188 5.42 28.89 9.37
C VAL A 188 4.49 30.05 9.68
N VAL A 189 3.80 30.57 8.67
CA VAL A 189 2.90 31.72 8.83
C VAL A 189 1.46 31.23 8.87
N ASP A 190 0.71 31.66 9.90
CA ASP A 190 -0.73 31.39 9.99
C ASP A 190 -1.45 32.06 8.81
N SER A 191 -2.20 31.26 8.04
CA SER A 191 -2.96 31.73 6.88
C SER A 191 -4.01 32.78 7.25
N LYS A 192 -4.44 32.83 8.51
CA LYS A 192 -5.40 33.84 9.01
C LYS A 192 -4.79 35.22 9.21
N VAL A 193 -3.47 35.29 9.39
CA VAL A 193 -2.70 36.54 9.61
C VAL A 193 -2.29 37.17 8.28
N VAL A 194 -2.09 36.37 7.23
CA VAL A 194 -1.76 36.87 5.88
C VAL A 194 -3.03 37.01 5.04
N ARG A 195 -3.84 38.03 5.33
CA ARG A 195 -5.06 38.29 4.55
C ARG A 195 -4.83 39.07 3.26
N ASN A 196 -3.63 39.63 3.06
CA ASN A 196 -3.26 40.41 1.89
C ASN A 196 -2.00 39.83 1.23
N PHE A 197 -2.13 38.66 0.59
CA PHE A 197 -1.19 38.31 -0.47
C PHE A 197 -1.51 39.18 -1.68
N THR A 198 -0.84 40.32 -1.82
CA THR A 198 -0.66 40.88 -3.16
C THR A 198 0.15 39.84 -3.93
N LYS A 199 -0.43 39.29 -5.00
CA LYS A 199 0.29 38.44 -5.97
C LYS A 199 1.34 39.32 -6.67
N GLU A 200 2.44 39.64 -5.99
CA GLU A 200 3.63 40.12 -6.68
C GLU A 200 4.24 38.92 -7.37
N THR A 201 3.92 38.80 -8.65
CA THR A 201 4.41 37.76 -9.54
C THR A 201 5.88 38.06 -9.83
N TYR A 202 6.78 37.70 -8.92
CA TYR A 202 8.22 37.66 -9.20
C TYR A 202 8.50 36.42 -10.05
N THR A 203 8.52 36.62 -11.38
CA THR A 203 8.61 35.59 -12.42
C THR A 203 9.97 34.88 -12.56
N ASN A 204 10.92 35.06 -11.63
CA ASN A 204 12.31 34.62 -11.85
C ASN A 204 12.91 33.68 -10.80
N TYR A 205 12.13 33.12 -9.88
CA TYR A 205 12.63 32.08 -8.97
C TYR A 205 12.04 30.73 -9.33
N THR A 206 12.91 29.74 -9.52
CA THR A 206 12.55 28.34 -9.73
C THR A 206 11.56 27.91 -8.64
N ALA A 207 10.36 27.51 -9.06
CA ALA A 207 9.31 27.08 -8.16
C ALA A 207 9.78 25.82 -7.41
N TYR A 208 10.13 25.97 -6.14
CA TYR A 208 10.36 24.84 -5.25
C TYR A 208 9.02 24.13 -4.98
N PRO A 209 8.99 22.79 -4.88
CA PRO A 209 7.78 22.08 -4.51
C PRO A 209 7.28 22.60 -3.14
N VAL A 210 6.04 23.09 -3.13
CA VAL A 210 5.36 23.56 -1.92
C VAL A 210 4.79 22.34 -1.21
N TYR A 211 5.42 21.94 -0.10
CA TYR A 211 4.86 20.93 0.79
C TYR A 211 3.93 21.59 1.81
N GLN A 212 2.76 21.00 2.02
CA GLN A 212 1.76 21.51 2.96
C GLN A 212 1.97 20.85 4.33
N TYR A 213 2.28 21.68 5.34
CA TYR A 213 2.59 21.25 6.69
C TYR A 213 1.47 21.65 7.65
N TYR A 214 1.14 20.76 8.59
CA TYR A 214 0.16 21.04 9.63
C TYR A 214 0.86 21.26 10.97
N LEU A 215 0.36 22.22 11.74
CA LEU A 215 0.82 22.50 13.10
C LEU A 215 -0.14 21.88 14.12
N VAL A 216 0.41 21.25 15.16
CA VAL A 216 -0.36 20.93 16.36
C VAL A 216 -0.57 22.22 17.13
N ASN A 217 -1.81 22.63 17.29
CA ASN A 217 -2.14 23.70 18.23
C ASN A 217 -1.98 23.14 19.64
N SER A 218 -1.08 23.69 20.47
CA SER A 218 -0.88 23.25 21.87
C SER A 218 -2.06 23.62 22.80
N THR A 219 -3.22 23.93 22.23
CA THR A 219 -4.45 24.30 22.92
C THR A 219 -5.58 23.36 22.49
N ALA A 220 -5.50 22.11 22.95
CA ALA A 220 -6.68 21.29 23.16
C ALA A 220 -6.53 20.64 24.55
N PRO A 221 -7.59 20.59 25.36
CA PRO A 221 -7.56 20.25 26.79
C PRO A 221 -7.06 18.83 27.08
#